data_AF-A0A944TZ56-F1
#
_entry.id   AF-A0A944TZ56-F1
#
_cell.length_a   1.000
_cell.length_b   1.000
_cell.length_c   1.000
_cell.angle_alpha   90.00
_cell.angle_beta   90.00
_cell.angle_gamma   90.00
#
_symmetry.space_group_name_H-M   'P 1'
#
loop_
_entity.id
_entity.type
_entity.pdbx_description
1 polymer ?
#
loop_
_entity_poly.entity_id
_entity_poly.type
_entity_poly.pdbx_seq_one_letter_code
_entity_poly.pdbx_strand_id
1 'polypeptide(L)'
;MKKISPTYPILFEFIGLIAVITYEIARFNQPNDKDVVLVGGMVTLLLYLPAVIATSILHYKCWKEIPVDVARTTPGMAVGLLFIPFFNFYWYFVSYEGLAEDCAKAMGSKESSRGLGITLGILSIAGWSFFAIIPLVLIPLGIAYFFIWLLYSLNMVASANALAGRESLQTSNSAGKVNDPVA
;
A
#
# COMPACT_ATOMS: atom_id res chain seq x y z
N MET A 1 -14.07 3.86 17.38
CA MET A 1 -12.70 3.75 16.82
C MET A 1 -12.51 4.80 15.72
N LYS A 2 -11.30 5.35 15.54
CA LYS A 2 -11.03 6.34 14.48
C LYS A 2 -10.93 5.61 13.13
N LYS A 3 -11.79 5.98 12.18
CA LYS A 3 -11.81 5.42 10.82
C LYS A 3 -10.43 5.54 10.16
N ILE A 4 -9.95 4.47 9.56
CA ILE A 4 -8.74 4.48 8.73
C ILE A 4 -9.04 5.38 7.52
N SER A 5 -8.16 6.35 7.26
CA SER A 5 -8.27 7.29 6.15
C SER A 5 -7.04 7.21 5.24
N PRO A 6 -7.23 7.15 3.90
CA PRO A 6 -6.14 7.12 2.94
C PRO A 6 -5.69 8.52 2.48
N THR A 7 -6.24 9.61 3.04
CA THR A 7 -6.01 10.99 2.54
C THR A 7 -4.54 11.38 2.45
N TYR A 8 -3.75 11.18 3.52
CA TYR A 8 -2.34 11.54 3.52
C TYR A 8 -1.50 10.68 2.56
N PRO A 9 -1.63 9.34 2.54
CA PRO A 9 -1.01 8.50 1.52
C PRO A 9 -1.31 8.99 0.09
N ILE A 10 -2.59 9.28 -0.22
CA ILE A 10 -2.99 9.75 -1.56
C ILE A 10 -2.29 11.06 -1.92
N LEU A 11 -2.28 12.02 -0.99
CA LEU A 11 -1.64 13.31 -1.21
C LEU A 11 -0.14 13.15 -1.50
N PHE A 12 0.57 12.36 -0.69
CA PHE A 12 2.01 12.18 -0.86
C PHE A 12 2.36 11.35 -2.09
N GLU A 13 1.61 10.31 -2.43
CA GLU A 13 1.81 9.55 -3.68
C GLU A 13 1.58 10.43 -4.91
N PHE A 14 0.59 11.32 -4.87
CA PHE A 14 0.34 12.25 -5.97
C PHE A 14 1.48 13.27 -6.14
N ILE A 15 1.98 13.84 -5.05
CA ILE A 15 3.17 14.72 -5.07
C ILE A 15 4.39 13.95 -5.58
N GLY A 16 4.58 12.72 -5.10
CA GLY A 16 5.65 11.84 -5.53
C GLY A 16 5.61 11.53 -7.03
N LEU A 17 4.43 11.23 -7.57
CA LEU A 17 4.23 10.99 -9.00
C LEU A 17 4.60 12.22 -9.83
N ILE A 18 4.19 13.42 -9.43
CA ILE A 18 4.54 14.67 -10.12
C ILE A 18 6.06 14.88 -10.11
N ALA A 19 6.71 14.63 -8.96
CA ALA A 19 8.16 14.75 -8.84
C ALA A 19 8.89 13.78 -9.79
N VAL A 20 8.47 12.51 -9.84
CA VAL A 20 9.03 11.49 -10.75
C VAL A 20 8.85 11.89 -12.21
N ILE A 21 7.66 12.35 -12.61
CA ILE A 21 7.40 12.78 -14.00
C ILE A 21 8.30 13.97 -14.37
N THR A 22 8.39 14.96 -13.49
CA THR A 22 9.21 16.16 -13.72
C THR A 22 10.69 15.79 -13.86
N TYR A 23 11.18 14.89 -13.00
CA TYR A 23 12.54 14.39 -13.05
C TYR A 23 12.84 13.63 -14.34
N GLU A 24 11.94 12.73 -14.77
CA GLU A 24 12.15 11.95 -15.98
C GLU A 24 12.18 12.82 -17.24
N ILE A 25 11.35 13.86 -17.32
CA ILE A 25 11.39 14.85 -18.42
C ILE A 25 12.71 15.62 -18.39
N ALA A 26 13.16 16.09 -17.21
CA ALA A 26 14.41 16.83 -17.09
C ALA A 26 15.62 15.96 -17.46
N ARG A 27 15.68 14.72 -16.95
CA ARG A 27 16.71 13.72 -17.23
C ARG A 27 16.75 13.34 -18.71
N PHE A 28 15.60 13.23 -19.37
CA PHE A 28 15.54 12.97 -20.81
C PHE A 28 16.10 14.13 -21.63
N ASN A 29 15.79 15.38 -21.25
CA ASN A 29 16.27 16.56 -21.95
C ASN A 29 17.77 16.82 -21.73
N GLN A 30 18.30 16.50 -20.55
CA GLN A 30 19.68 16.78 -20.15
C GLN A 30 20.35 15.55 -19.52
N PRO A 31 20.55 14.46 -20.29
CA PRO A 31 20.93 13.16 -19.73
C PRO A 31 22.36 13.10 -19.19
N ASN A 32 23.24 14.01 -19.61
CA ASN A 32 24.64 14.08 -19.17
C ASN A 32 24.90 15.23 -18.18
N ASP A 33 23.88 16.03 -17.86
CA ASP A 33 24.01 17.08 -16.86
C ASP A 33 24.05 16.47 -15.46
N LYS A 34 25.16 16.68 -14.76
CA LYS A 34 25.41 16.07 -13.45
C LYS A 34 24.45 16.58 -12.39
N ASP A 35 24.02 17.83 -12.48
CA ASP A 35 23.09 18.42 -11.52
C ASP A 35 21.69 17.83 -11.72
N VAL A 36 21.25 17.69 -12.97
CA VAL A 36 19.98 17.03 -13.29
C VAL A 36 19.98 15.58 -12.83
N VAL A 37 21.02 14.81 -13.15
CA VAL A 37 21.07 13.38 -12.82
C VAL A 37 21.20 13.14 -11.31
N LEU A 38 22.17 13.79 -10.64
CA LEU A 38 22.48 13.54 -9.23
C LEU A 38 21.55 14.33 -8.31
N VAL A 39 21.53 15.66 -8.43
CA VAL A 39 20.74 16.52 -7.53
C VAL A 39 19.26 16.31 -7.79
N GLY A 40 18.84 16.28 -9.05
CA GLY A 40 17.45 15.98 -9.42
C GLY A 40 16.98 14.60 -8.92
N GLY A 41 17.85 13.59 -9.00
CA GLY A 41 17.56 12.26 -8.48
C GLY A 41 17.39 12.24 -6.96
N MET A 42 18.31 12.90 -6.23
CA MET A 42 18.25 13.01 -4.77
C MET A 42 17.01 13.78 -4.29
N VAL A 43 16.67 14.90 -4.94
CA VAL A 43 15.46 15.68 -4.62
C VAL A 43 14.20 14.84 -4.85
N THR A 44 14.12 14.12 -5.96
CA THR A 44 12.99 13.22 -6.26
C THR A 44 12.83 12.13 -5.19
N LEU A 45 13.93 11.49 -4.78
CA LEU A 45 13.90 10.48 -3.71
C LEU A 45 13.42 11.06 -2.37
N LEU A 46 13.89 12.26 -2.00
CA LEU A 46 13.47 12.93 -0.77
C LEU A 46 11.98 13.30 -0.80
N LEU A 47 11.46 13.75 -1.95
CA LEU A 47 10.04 14.05 -2.12
C LEU A 47 9.16 12.79 -2.13
N TYR A 48 9.70 11.65 -2.57
CA TYR A 48 8.96 10.38 -2.58
C TYR A 48 8.92 9.69 -1.19
N LEU A 49 9.89 9.99 -0.32
CA LEU A 49 10.00 9.34 0.99
C LEU A 49 8.74 9.46 1.87
N PRO A 50 8.06 10.62 1.99
CA PRO A 50 6.80 10.72 2.72
C PRO A 50 5.69 9.81 2.18
N ALA A 51 5.66 9.56 0.86
CA ALA A 51 4.70 8.66 0.24
C ALA A 51 4.93 7.22 0.71
N VAL A 52 6.18 6.75 0.67
CA VAL A 52 6.57 5.42 1.16
C VAL A 52 6.17 5.22 2.62
N ILE A 53 6.44 6.21 3.47
CA ILE A 53 6.10 6.15 4.91
C ILE A 53 4.59 6.11 5.10
N ALA A 54 3.85 7.02 4.45
CA ALA A 54 2.40 7.11 4.61
C ALA A 54 1.69 5.83 4.09
N THR A 55 2.10 5.32 2.93
CA THR A 55 1.62 4.06 2.36
C THR A 55 1.93 2.88 3.27
N SER A 56 3.13 2.80 3.85
CA SER A 56 3.50 1.74 4.80
C SER A 56 2.65 1.75 6.06
N ILE A 57 2.37 2.94 6.62
CA ILE A 57 1.49 3.10 7.78
C ILE A 57 0.05 2.71 7.44
N LEU A 58 -0.45 3.09 6.26
CA LEU A 58 -1.79 2.71 5.81
C LEU A 58 -1.91 1.19 5.68
N HIS A 59 -0.92 0.57 5.04
CA HIS A 59 -0.88 -0.86 4.80
C HIS A 59 -0.80 -1.64 6.13
N TYR A 60 0.04 -1.19 7.06
CA TYR A 60 0.13 -1.73 8.42
C TYR A 60 -1.24 -1.69 9.13
N LYS A 61 -1.92 -0.55 9.05
CA LYS A 61 -3.25 -0.40 9.67
C LYS A 61 -4.25 -1.36 9.06
N CYS A 62 -4.27 -1.53 7.74
CA CYS A 62 -5.19 -2.46 7.10
C CYS A 62 -4.92 -3.91 7.52
N TRP A 63 -3.65 -4.32 7.60
CA TRP A 63 -3.27 -5.64 8.11
C TRP A 63 -3.69 -5.86 9.56
N LYS A 64 -3.64 -4.82 10.39
CA LYS A 64 -3.97 -4.92 11.82
C LYS A 64 -5.44 -5.24 12.07
N GLU A 65 -6.35 -4.83 11.17
CA GLU A 65 -7.79 -5.07 11.33
C GLU A 65 -8.22 -6.49 10.94
N ILE A 66 -7.32 -7.32 10.39
CA ILE A 66 -7.63 -8.71 10.08
C ILE A 66 -7.59 -9.53 11.40
N PRO A 67 -8.63 -10.34 11.69
CA PRO A 67 -8.62 -11.26 12.82
C PRO A 67 -7.42 -12.20 12.81
N VAL A 68 -6.83 -12.45 13.99
CA VAL A 68 -5.59 -13.23 14.13
C VAL A 68 -5.74 -14.68 13.65
N ASP A 69 -6.94 -15.25 13.75
CA ASP A 69 -7.28 -16.59 13.29
C ASP A 69 -7.37 -16.70 11.76
N VAL A 70 -7.49 -15.58 11.06
CA VAL A 70 -7.56 -15.51 9.59
C VAL A 70 -6.24 -15.02 8.99
N ALA A 71 -5.53 -14.12 9.68
CA ALA A 71 -4.33 -13.47 9.17
C ALA A 71 -3.18 -14.46 8.96
N ARG A 72 -2.64 -14.54 7.74
CA ARG A 72 -1.49 -15.40 7.42
C ARG A 72 -0.14 -14.90 7.96
N THR A 73 -0.07 -13.63 8.33
CA THR A 73 1.16 -12.95 8.78
C THR A 73 0.82 -11.80 9.71
N THR A 74 1.81 -11.25 10.40
CA THR A 74 1.63 -10.10 11.26
C THR A 74 1.76 -8.79 10.47
N PRO A 75 1.09 -7.70 10.89
CA PRO A 75 1.19 -6.40 10.23
C PRO A 75 2.65 -5.89 10.14
N GLY A 76 3.45 -6.16 11.17
CA GLY A 76 4.87 -5.80 11.20
C GLY A 76 5.69 -6.56 10.16
N MET A 77 5.48 -7.86 10.01
CA MET A 77 6.16 -8.65 8.97
C MET A 77 5.70 -8.25 7.57
N ALA A 78 4.40 -8.02 7.38
CA ALA A 78 3.84 -7.64 6.09
C ALA A 78 4.42 -6.34 5.52
N VAL A 79 4.76 -5.37 6.38
CA VAL A 79 5.36 -4.09 5.97
C VAL A 79 6.89 -4.13 6.06
N GLY A 80 7.45 -4.63 7.16
CA GLY A 80 8.89 -4.58 7.42
C GLY A 80 9.71 -5.37 6.40
N LEU A 81 9.20 -6.50 5.93
CA LEU A 81 9.92 -7.36 5.00
C LEU A 81 9.90 -6.85 3.55
N LEU A 82 9.08 -5.83 3.25
CA LEU A 82 9.13 -5.07 1.98
C LEU A 82 10.39 -4.20 1.86
N PHE A 83 11.08 -3.92 2.97
CA PHE A 83 12.30 -3.10 2.98
C PHE A 83 13.59 -3.93 2.91
N ILE A 84 13.50 -5.26 2.95
CA ILE A 84 14.68 -6.12 2.84
C ILE A 84 15.03 -6.31 1.36
N PRO A 85 16.22 -5.86 0.89
CA PRO A 85 16.59 -5.98 -0.52
C PRO A 85 16.53 -7.43 -1.02
N PHE A 86 16.05 -7.61 -2.25
CA PHE A 86 15.79 -8.89 -2.94
C PHE A 86 14.69 -9.75 -2.31
N PHE A 87 14.62 -9.82 -0.98
CA PHE A 87 13.55 -10.52 -0.28
C PHE A 87 12.20 -9.80 -0.43
N ASN A 88 12.23 -8.48 -0.62
CA ASN A 88 11.07 -7.65 -0.91
C ASN A 88 10.29 -8.14 -2.16
N PHE A 89 10.95 -8.73 -3.16
CA PHE A 89 10.27 -9.25 -4.36
C PHE A 89 9.24 -10.33 -4.05
N TYR A 90 9.59 -11.26 -3.16
CA TYR A 90 8.66 -12.26 -2.65
C TYR A 90 7.57 -11.61 -1.78
N TRP A 91 7.97 -10.68 -0.91
CA TRP A 91 7.05 -10.05 0.05
C TRP A 91 6.05 -9.09 -0.58
N TYR A 92 6.32 -8.54 -1.75
CA TYR A 92 5.31 -7.81 -2.51
C TYR A 92 4.05 -8.66 -2.72
N PHE A 93 4.21 -9.92 -3.10
CA PHE A 93 3.05 -10.81 -3.28
C PHE A 93 2.42 -11.18 -1.93
N VAL A 94 3.21 -11.69 -0.98
CA VAL A 94 2.69 -12.10 0.33
C VAL A 94 1.93 -10.97 1.04
N SER A 95 2.43 -9.75 0.95
CA SER A 95 1.88 -8.59 1.64
C SER A 95 0.67 -7.99 0.91
N TYR A 96 0.75 -7.75 -0.40
CA TYR A 96 -0.33 -7.07 -1.13
C TYR A 96 -1.45 -8.04 -1.54
N GLU A 97 -1.11 -9.19 -2.13
CA GLU A 97 -2.09 -10.22 -2.46
C GLU A 97 -2.72 -10.79 -1.18
N GLY A 98 -1.88 -11.12 -0.19
CA GLY A 98 -2.32 -11.73 1.06
C GLY A 98 -3.30 -10.86 1.84
N LEU A 99 -3.08 -9.54 1.90
CA LEU A 99 -4.00 -8.61 2.55
C LEU A 99 -5.39 -8.67 1.92
N ALA A 100 -5.47 -8.67 0.59
CA ALA A 100 -6.73 -8.68 -0.13
C ALA A 100 -7.49 -10.00 0.03
N GLU A 101 -6.77 -11.12 0.08
CA GLU A 101 -7.37 -12.43 0.32
C GLU A 101 -7.85 -12.61 1.74
N ASP A 102 -7.01 -12.26 2.72
CA ASP A 102 -7.33 -12.49 4.14
C ASP A 102 -8.41 -11.51 4.62
N CYS A 103 -8.45 -10.27 4.09
CA CYS A 103 -9.61 -9.40 4.25
C CYS A 103 -10.89 -10.03 3.69
N ALA A 104 -10.85 -10.59 2.47
CA ALA A 104 -12.02 -11.20 1.86
C ALA A 104 -12.52 -12.42 2.65
N LYS A 105 -11.59 -13.28 3.12
CA LYS A 105 -11.89 -14.42 3.99
C LYS A 105 -12.52 -13.96 5.30
N ALA A 106 -11.93 -12.98 5.99
CA ALA A 106 -12.45 -12.44 7.24
C ALA A 106 -13.84 -11.82 7.07
N MET A 107 -14.13 -11.24 5.90
CA MET A 107 -15.44 -10.70 5.58
C MET A 107 -16.47 -11.76 5.18
N GLY A 108 -16.05 -12.98 4.83
CA GLY A 108 -16.88 -14.00 4.19
C GLY A 108 -17.22 -13.67 2.74
N SER A 109 -16.41 -12.83 2.08
CA SER A 109 -16.62 -12.38 0.70
C SER A 109 -16.04 -13.37 -0.31
N LYS A 110 -16.79 -13.63 -1.39
CA LYS A 110 -16.27 -14.33 -2.57
C LYS A 110 -15.45 -13.42 -3.49
N GLU A 111 -15.69 -12.11 -3.40
CA GLU A 111 -14.95 -11.11 -4.17
C GLU A 111 -13.74 -10.64 -3.36
N SER A 112 -12.56 -10.76 -3.97
CA SER A 112 -11.30 -10.30 -3.41
C SER A 112 -10.60 -9.37 -4.39
N SER A 113 -9.97 -8.32 -3.85
CA SER A 113 -9.07 -7.44 -4.61
C SER A 113 -7.69 -8.09 -4.88
N ARG A 114 -7.60 -9.43 -4.82
CA ARG A 114 -6.39 -10.23 -5.07
C ARG A 114 -5.67 -9.81 -6.35
N GLY A 115 -6.41 -9.65 -7.45
CA GLY A 115 -5.84 -9.25 -8.74
C GLY A 115 -5.12 -7.90 -8.70
N LEU A 116 -5.66 -6.94 -7.94
CA LEU A 116 -5.02 -5.63 -7.74
C LEU A 116 -3.73 -5.78 -6.92
N GLY A 117 -3.74 -6.61 -5.87
CA GLY A 117 -2.55 -6.89 -5.06
C GLY A 117 -1.41 -7.55 -5.86
N ILE A 118 -1.75 -8.52 -6.73
CA ILE A 118 -0.78 -9.15 -7.64
C ILE A 118 -0.21 -8.12 -8.62
N THR A 119 -1.08 -7.30 -9.21
CA THR A 119 -0.69 -6.27 -10.17
C THR A 119 0.25 -5.26 -9.53
N LEU A 120 0.00 -4.87 -8.27
CA LEU A 120 0.92 -4.03 -7.50
C LEU A 120 2.27 -4.69 -7.28
N GLY A 121 2.31 -5.99 -6.96
CA GLY A 121 3.58 -6.69 -6.82
C GLY A 121 4.38 -6.72 -8.11
N ILE A 122 3.73 -6.97 -9.24
CA ILE A 122 4.36 -6.94 -10.57
C ILE A 122 4.88 -5.53 -10.89
N LEU A 123 4.05 -4.50 -10.73
CA LEU A 123 4.44 -3.11 -11.00
C LEU A 123 5.58 -2.64 -10.09
N SER A 124 5.57 -3.07 -8.82
CA SER A 124 6.67 -2.80 -7.90
C SER A 124 7.96 -3.42 -8.43
N ILE A 125 7.99 -4.72 -8.75
CA ILE A 125 9.20 -5.37 -9.27
C ILE A 125 9.65 -4.74 -10.61
N ALA A 126 8.72 -4.40 -11.50
CA ALA A 126 9.04 -3.74 -12.76
C ALA A 126 9.70 -2.37 -12.56
N GLY A 127 9.25 -1.59 -11.57
CA GLY A 127 9.84 -0.31 -11.21
C GLY A 127 11.26 -0.40 -10.64
N TRP A 128 11.62 -1.54 -10.03
CA TRP A 128 12.98 -1.80 -9.52
C TRP A 128 13.89 -2.52 -10.53
N SER A 129 13.37 -2.90 -11.70
CA SER A 129 14.12 -3.64 -12.73
C SER A 129 15.00 -2.72 -13.59
N PHE A 130 15.89 -3.30 -14.41
CA PHE A 130 16.76 -2.58 -15.35
C PHE A 130 16.01 -1.62 -16.30
N PHE A 131 14.69 -1.79 -16.47
CA PHE A 131 13.83 -0.86 -17.20
C PHE A 131 13.86 0.58 -16.63
N ALA A 132 14.12 0.76 -15.33
CA ALA A 132 14.24 2.08 -14.69
C ALA A 132 15.46 2.89 -15.18
N ILE A 133 16.40 2.24 -15.88
CA ILE A 133 17.56 2.91 -16.45
C ILE A 133 17.16 3.70 -17.70
N ILE A 134 16.14 3.25 -18.44
CA ILE A 134 15.68 3.86 -19.68
C ILE A 134 14.84 5.10 -19.35
N PRO A 135 15.26 6.30 -19.77
CA PRO A 135 14.48 7.52 -19.54
C PRO A 135 13.06 7.42 -20.10
N LEU A 136 12.11 8.08 -19.45
CA LEU A 136 10.67 8.15 -19.76
C LEU A 136 9.88 6.86 -19.51
N VAL A 137 10.51 5.69 -19.40
CA VAL A 137 9.79 4.41 -19.14
C VAL A 137 9.12 4.41 -17.76
N LEU A 138 9.67 5.14 -16.80
CA LEU A 138 9.10 5.27 -15.47
C LEU A 138 7.79 6.07 -15.44
N ILE A 139 7.50 6.89 -16.45
CA ILE A 139 6.27 7.68 -16.51
C ILE A 139 5.02 6.78 -16.64
N PRO A 140 4.87 5.96 -17.71
CA PRO A 140 3.70 5.08 -17.83
C PRO A 140 3.63 4.05 -16.70
N LEU A 141 4.77 3.53 -16.22
CA LEU A 141 4.80 2.62 -15.07
C LEU A 141 4.33 3.29 -13.79
N GLY A 142 4.80 4.51 -13.50
CA GLY A 142 4.41 5.28 -12.32
C GLY A 142 2.93 5.67 -12.34
N ILE A 143 2.40 6.05 -13.50
CA ILE A 143 0.97 6.32 -13.68
C ILE A 143 0.15 5.05 -13.42
N ALA A 144 0.51 3.92 -14.04
CA ALA A 144 -0.16 2.65 -13.82
C ALA A 144 -0.10 2.23 -12.34
N TYR A 145 1.07 2.32 -11.71
CA TYR A 145 1.25 2.05 -10.29
C TYR A 145 0.34 2.90 -9.44
N PHE A 146 0.29 4.21 -9.65
CA PHE A 146 -0.56 5.13 -8.88
C PHE A 146 -2.04 4.75 -8.94
N PHE A 147 -2.58 4.47 -10.12
CA PHE A 147 -4.00 4.13 -10.26
C PHE A 147 -4.33 2.76 -9.65
N ILE A 148 -3.50 1.73 -9.88
CA ILE A 148 -3.72 0.41 -9.27
C ILE A 148 -3.57 0.51 -7.74
N TRP A 149 -2.58 1.26 -7.26
CA TRP A 149 -2.35 1.48 -5.84
C TRP A 149 -3.51 2.22 -5.19
N LEU A 150 -4.06 3.23 -5.86
CA LEU A 150 -5.22 3.99 -5.39
C LEU A 150 -6.45 3.07 -5.25
N LEU A 151 -6.81 2.33 -6.31
CA LEU A 151 -7.95 1.40 -6.28
C LEU A 151 -7.78 0.34 -5.20
N TYR A 152 -6.58 -0.26 -5.12
CA TYR A 152 -6.25 -1.25 -4.10
C TYR A 152 -6.41 -0.67 -2.69
N SER A 153 -5.81 0.49 -2.42
CA SER A 153 -5.80 1.11 -1.09
C SER A 153 -7.21 1.51 -0.65
N LEU A 154 -8.04 2.03 -1.56
CA LEU A 154 -9.44 2.35 -1.26
C LEU A 154 -10.23 1.09 -0.88
N ASN A 155 -10.06 0.00 -1.61
CA ASN A 155 -10.72 -1.28 -1.32
C ASN A 155 -10.26 -1.86 0.03
N MET A 156 -8.95 -1.82 0.32
CA MET A 156 -8.39 -2.33 1.58
C MET A 156 -8.82 -1.49 2.77
N VAL A 157 -8.85 -0.16 2.63
CA VAL A 157 -9.35 0.73 3.70
C VAL A 157 -10.85 0.53 3.95
N ALA A 158 -11.64 0.32 2.90
CA ALA A 158 -13.06 0.00 3.07
C ALA A 158 -13.25 -1.32 3.82
N SER A 159 -12.50 -2.36 3.43
CA SER A 159 -12.52 -3.69 4.06
C SER A 159 -12.09 -3.63 5.53
N ALA A 160 -10.96 -2.97 5.82
CA ALA A 160 -10.42 -2.82 7.16
C ALA A 160 -11.39 -2.06 8.09
N ASN A 161 -11.98 -0.96 7.61
CA ASN A 161 -12.99 -0.22 8.38
C ASN A 161 -14.26 -1.06 8.64
N ALA A 162 -14.66 -1.93 7.72
CA ALA A 162 -15.80 -2.83 7.90
C ALA A 162 -15.50 -3.91 8.96
N LEU A 163 -14.29 -4.47 8.95
CA LEU A 163 -13.84 -5.44 9.97
C LEU A 163 -13.80 -4.81 11.37
N ALA A 164 -13.19 -3.62 11.49
CA ALA A 164 -13.19 -2.85 12.74
C ALA A 164 -14.61 -2.58 13.27
N GLY A 165 -15.55 -2.28 12.37
CA GLY A 165 -16.96 -2.09 12.70
C GLY A 165 -17.59 -3.35 13.31
N ARG A 166 -17.35 -4.53 12.72
CA ARG A 166 -17.88 -5.82 13.21
C ARG A 166 -17.38 -6.15 14.62
N GLU A 167 -16.08 -5.97 14.87
CA GLU A 167 -15.49 -6.22 16.19
C GLU A 167 -16.11 -5.31 17.28
N SER A 168 -16.32 -4.02 16.96
CA SER A 168 -16.96 -3.08 17.89
C SER A 168 -18.41 -3.46 18.25
N LEU A 169 -19.16 -4.04 17.30
CA LEU A 169 -20.54 -4.49 17.53
C LEU A 169 -20.58 -5.79 18.34
N GLN A 170 -19.64 -6.72 18.09
CA GLN A 170 -19.54 -7.96 18.86
C GLN A 170 -19.18 -7.71 20.33
N THR A 171 -18.26 -6.79 20.57
CA THR A 171 -17.87 -6.37 21.93
C THR A 171 -19.01 -5.66 22.66
N SER A 172 -19.75 -4.75 22.00
CA SER A 172 -20.91 -4.10 22.60
C SER A 172 -22.05 -5.07 22.93
N ASN A 173 -22.36 -6.01 22.03
CA ASN A 173 -23.41 -7.00 22.25
C ASN A 173 -23.07 -7.99 23.38
N SER A 174 -21.79 -8.34 23.52
CA SER A 174 -21.33 -9.20 24.61
C SER A 174 -21.41 -8.49 25.97
N ALA A 175 -21.07 -7.20 26.01
CA ALA A 175 -21.20 -6.38 27.22
C ALA A 175 -22.67 -6.17 27.64
N GLY A 176 -23.59 -6.02 26.69
CA GLY A 176 -25.03 -5.91 26.98
C GLY A 176 -25.59 -7.17 27.65
N LYS A 177 -25.26 -8.36 27.12
CA LYS A 177 -25.74 -9.65 27.67
C LYS A 177 -25.22 -9.98 29.08
N VAL A 178 -24.09 -9.42 29.49
CA VAL A 178 -23.53 -9.61 30.84
C VAL A 178 -24.27 -8.77 31.89
N ASN A 179 -24.92 -7.68 31.46
CA ASN A 179 -25.60 -6.73 32.35
C ASN A 179 -27.11 -6.98 32.49
N ASP A 180 -27.68 -7.95 31.76
CA ASP A 180 -29.05 -8.40 31.96
C ASP A 180 -29.08 -9.32 33.20
N PRO A 181 -29.68 -8.89 34.33
CA PRO A 181 -29.82 -9.76 35.47
C PRO A 181 -30.74 -10.92 35.06
N VAL A 182 -30.28 -12.15 35.29
CA VAL A 182 -31.12 -13.35 35.17
C VAL A 182 -32.33 -13.14 36.09
N ALA A 183 -33.46 -12.81 35.49
CA ALA A 183 -34.76 -12.69 36.15
C ALA A 183 -35.36 -14.07 36.41
#